data_AF-A0AAE0FJZ4-F1
#
_entry.id   AF-A0AAE0FJZ4-F1
#
_cell.length_a   1.000
_cell.length_b   1.000
_cell.length_c   1.000
_cell.angle_alpha   90.00
_cell.angle_beta   90.00
_cell.angle_gamma   90.00
#
_symmetry.space_group_name_H-M   'P 1'
#
loop_
_entity.id
_entity.type
_entity.pdbx_description
1 polymer ?
#
loop_
_entity_poly.entity_id
_entity_poly.type
_entity_poly.pdbx_seq_one_letter_code
_entity_poly.pdbx_strand_id
1 'polypeptide(L)'
;VGEAGQEEPQWRCEACRALHALYEDRKLDMLKWPELRHLAELLLPLAAALGWHNHMDHYARLGYVDPLEPVMGSDWNNAAVHVDPPPVPDMHRVLLGVLQGREPLGEATATEMEPDESNGGDPLGACLPRLVQAEAAECVQWSIWLLQFYRRLRAGGAGAGSMQATAEALTALMVECGFGLEELDRVPCGVALPLREALAMCRAAPPSGWPPAAFTLVGREDLAAAAAAAEDAEAPRGQADDEEHQETGRGSPPGAAPHREAAQRAVGGIGGRHTAASRSCVTYT
;
A
#
# COMPACT_ATOMS: atom_id res chain seq x y z
N VAL A 1 40.79 3.51 30.44
CA VAL A 1 39.39 3.30 30.86
C VAL A 1 38.56 4.05 29.83
N GLY A 2 37.87 3.30 28.98
CA GLY A 2 37.36 3.79 27.70
C GLY A 2 36.20 4.78 27.84
N GLU A 3 36.26 5.83 27.05
CA GLU A 3 35.13 6.70 26.73
C GLU A 3 34.17 5.90 25.85
N ALA A 4 33.26 5.15 26.48
CA ALA A 4 32.05 4.71 25.81
C ALA A 4 31.11 5.91 25.77
N GLY A 5 31.22 6.73 24.72
CA GLY A 5 30.13 7.61 24.32
C GLY A 5 28.90 6.73 24.15
N GLN A 6 27.91 6.89 25.02
CA GLN A 6 26.66 6.17 24.93
C GLN A 6 25.94 6.67 23.68
N GLU A 7 26.14 5.99 22.55
CA GLU A 7 25.21 6.05 21.43
C GLU A 7 23.85 5.59 21.97
N GLU A 8 23.00 6.56 22.26
CA GLU A 8 21.64 6.31 22.68
C GLU A 8 20.92 5.50 21.59
N PRO A 9 20.08 4.52 21.95
CA PRO A 9 19.89 3.43 21.03
C PRO A 9 18.93 3.85 19.91
N GLN A 10 19.52 4.01 18.71
CA GLN A 10 18.93 4.43 17.43
C GLN A 10 17.53 3.84 17.16
N TRP A 11 17.25 2.64 17.68
CA TRP A 11 15.95 1.98 17.57
C TRP A 11 14.78 2.81 18.11
N ARG A 12 14.98 3.71 19.09
CA ARG A 12 13.89 4.55 19.62
C ARG A 12 13.37 5.52 18.56
N CYS A 13 14.28 6.22 17.88
CA CYS A 13 13.96 7.11 16.78
C CYS A 13 13.35 6.35 15.60
N GLU A 14 13.89 5.17 15.28
CA GLU A 14 13.36 4.31 14.21
C GLU A 14 11.96 3.78 14.52
N ALA A 15 11.72 3.34 15.76
CA ALA A 15 10.40 2.90 16.21
C ALA A 15 9.38 4.03 16.14
N CYS A 16 9.73 5.24 16.60
CA CYS A 16 8.86 6.41 16.51
C CYS A 16 8.53 6.74 15.04
N ARG A 17 9.52 6.73 14.14
CA ARG A 17 9.31 6.96 12.69
C ARG A 17 8.43 5.89 12.04
N ALA A 18 8.65 4.61 12.37
CA ALA A 18 7.88 3.51 11.81
C ALA A 18 6.41 3.55 12.29
N LEU A 19 6.19 3.80 13.58
CA LEU A 19 4.84 3.97 14.13
C LEU A 19 4.15 5.21 13.58
N HIS A 20 4.89 6.30 13.37
CA HIS A 20 4.36 7.49 12.71
C HIS A 20 3.95 7.22 11.26
N ALA A 21 4.76 6.49 10.49
CA ALA A 21 4.40 6.09 9.13
C ALA A 21 3.12 5.25 9.09
N LEU A 22 2.96 4.31 10.04
CA LEU A 22 1.73 3.53 10.19
C LEU A 22 0.54 4.41 10.56
N TYR A 23 0.72 5.37 11.46
CA TYR A 23 -0.30 6.34 11.84
C TYR A 23 -0.77 7.18 10.64
N GLU A 24 0.17 7.68 9.85
CA GLU A 24 -0.14 8.41 8.60
C GLU A 24 -0.90 7.53 7.61
N ASP A 25 -0.51 6.26 7.46
CA ASP A 25 -1.20 5.30 6.60
C ASP A 25 -2.64 5.06 7.04
N ARG A 26 -2.87 4.89 8.36
CA ARG A 26 -4.21 4.69 8.91
C ARG A 26 -5.13 5.88 8.70
N LYS A 27 -4.60 7.09 8.53
CA LYS A 27 -5.44 8.25 8.18
C LYS A 27 -6.06 8.12 6.78
N LEU A 28 -5.43 7.36 5.89
CA LEU A 28 -5.86 7.17 4.50
C LEU A 28 -6.89 6.04 4.31
N ASP A 29 -7.22 5.29 5.36
CA ASP A 29 -8.28 4.27 5.39
C ASP A 29 -9.28 4.60 6.51
N MET A 30 -10.47 5.08 6.14
CA MET A 30 -11.52 5.49 7.08
C MET A 30 -11.98 4.35 8.01
N LEU A 31 -11.87 3.08 7.59
CA LEU A 31 -12.21 1.96 8.47
C LEU A 31 -11.18 1.74 9.59
N LYS A 32 -9.99 2.34 9.46
CA LYS A 32 -8.88 2.26 10.41
C LYS A 32 -8.82 3.43 11.37
N TRP A 33 -9.68 4.43 11.21
CA TRP A 33 -9.72 5.60 12.09
C TRP A 33 -9.89 5.28 13.59
N PRO A 34 -10.61 4.22 14.02
CA PRO A 34 -10.63 3.83 15.43
C PRO A 34 -9.26 3.45 16.01
N GLU A 35 -8.32 3.00 15.16
CA GLU A 35 -6.94 2.65 15.56
C GLU A 35 -6.08 3.91 15.80
N LEU A 36 -6.43 5.06 15.20
CA LEU A 36 -5.63 6.30 15.27
C LEU A 36 -5.46 6.80 16.70
N ARG A 37 -6.51 6.70 17.53
CA ARG A 37 -6.43 7.09 18.94
C ARG A 37 -5.37 6.30 19.69
N HIS A 38 -5.40 4.97 19.54
CA HIS A 38 -4.47 4.07 20.21
C HIS A 38 -3.03 4.31 19.75
N LEU A 39 -2.82 4.57 18.45
CA LEU A 39 -1.51 4.93 17.91
C LEU A 39 -1.03 6.28 18.45
N ALA A 40 -1.89 7.29 18.52
CA ALA A 40 -1.56 8.61 19.07
C ALA A 40 -1.21 8.55 20.57
N GLU A 41 -1.95 7.77 21.36
CA GLU A 41 -1.68 7.54 22.79
C GLU A 41 -0.30 6.86 23.02
N LEU A 42 0.19 6.09 22.04
CA LEU A 42 1.51 5.45 22.06
C LEU A 42 2.62 6.38 21.52
N LEU A 43 2.31 7.14 20.47
CA LEU A 43 3.24 8.05 19.79
C LEU A 43 3.55 9.31 20.62
N LEU A 44 2.57 9.85 21.34
CA LEU A 44 2.74 11.05 22.15
C LEU A 44 3.83 10.90 23.24
N PRO A 45 3.83 9.86 24.10
CA PRO A 45 4.92 9.63 25.06
C PRO A 45 6.27 9.37 24.38
N LEU A 46 6.29 8.67 23.24
CA LEU A 46 7.54 8.43 22.49
C LEU A 46 8.14 9.72 21.94
N ALA A 47 7.31 10.57 21.32
CA ALA A 47 7.74 11.87 20.82
C ALA A 47 8.17 12.81 21.96
N ALA A 48 7.48 12.77 23.11
CA ALA A 48 7.87 13.53 24.30
C ALA A 48 9.23 13.09 24.85
N ALA A 49 9.49 11.78 24.93
CA ALA A 49 10.77 11.24 25.38
C ALA A 49 11.92 11.58 24.42
N LEU A 50 11.65 11.73 23.13
CA LEU A 50 12.61 12.12 22.10
C LEU A 50 12.77 13.64 21.93
N GLY A 51 11.98 14.46 22.64
CA GLY A 51 11.98 15.92 22.46
C GLY A 51 11.42 16.37 21.10
N TRP A 52 10.59 15.57 20.43
CA TRP A 52 10.05 15.87 19.11
C TRP A 52 8.75 16.69 19.18
N HIS A 53 8.88 17.96 19.57
CA HIS A 53 7.73 18.85 19.86
C HIS A 53 6.75 18.98 18.68
N ASN A 54 7.25 19.08 17.44
CA ASN A 54 6.41 19.19 16.25
C ASN A 54 5.56 17.93 16.01
N HIS A 55 6.08 16.74 16.37
CA HIS A 55 5.30 15.49 16.31
C HIS A 55 4.23 15.46 17.39
N MET A 56 4.56 15.93 18.60
CA MET A 56 3.57 16.05 19.69
C MET A 56 2.40 16.94 19.28
N ASP A 57 2.69 18.13 18.75
CA ASP A 57 1.67 19.05 18.24
C ASP A 57 0.83 18.42 17.12
N HIS A 58 1.46 17.66 16.23
CA HIS A 58 0.76 16.95 15.15
C HIS A 58 -0.24 15.93 15.67
N TYR A 59 0.13 15.14 16.68
CA TYR A 59 -0.78 14.15 17.29
C TYR A 59 -1.90 14.82 18.10
N ALA A 60 -1.60 15.92 18.79
CA ALA A 60 -2.59 16.65 19.59
C ALA A 60 -3.69 17.31 18.73
N ARG A 61 -3.37 17.76 17.50
CA ARG A 61 -4.30 18.45 16.60
C ARG A 61 -5.52 17.63 16.17
N LEU A 62 -5.47 16.30 16.23
CA LEU A 62 -6.61 15.46 15.85
C LEU A 62 -7.63 15.26 17.00
N GLY A 63 -7.40 15.86 18.17
CA GLY A 63 -8.37 15.87 19.27
C GLY A 63 -8.60 14.51 19.93
N TYR A 64 -7.75 13.51 19.65
CA TYR A 64 -7.85 12.18 20.25
C TYR A 64 -7.31 12.12 21.69
N VAL A 65 -6.46 13.06 22.07
CA VAL A 65 -5.80 13.14 23.38
C VAL A 65 -5.92 14.57 23.91
N ASP A 66 -6.30 14.73 25.17
CA ASP A 66 -6.26 16.03 25.85
C ASP A 66 -4.79 16.39 26.12
N PRO A 67 -4.27 17.53 25.61
CA PRO A 67 -2.90 17.96 25.85
C PRO A 67 -2.57 18.17 27.34
N LEU A 68 -3.58 18.25 28.21
CA LEU A 68 -3.45 18.55 29.63
C LEU A 68 -3.57 17.31 30.54
N GLU A 69 -3.88 16.13 29.99
CA GLU A 69 -3.80 14.88 30.74
C GLU A 69 -2.31 14.55 30.94
N PRO A 70 -1.80 14.50 32.18
CA PRO A 70 -0.41 14.17 32.43
C PRO A 70 -0.18 12.75 31.92
N VAL A 71 0.61 12.63 30.85
CA VAL A 71 1.09 11.35 30.33
C VAL A 71 1.76 10.62 31.50
N MET A 72 1.06 9.63 32.07
CA MET A 72 1.53 8.85 33.20
C MET A 72 2.90 8.25 32.87
N GLY A 73 3.86 8.43 33.78
CA GLY A 73 5.16 7.75 33.76
C GLY A 73 6.32 8.67 33.40
N SER A 74 6.60 9.65 34.26
CA SER A 74 7.73 10.57 34.23
C SER A 74 9.12 9.92 34.39
N ASP A 75 9.26 8.61 34.15
CA ASP A 75 10.49 7.85 34.37
C ASP A 75 10.98 7.14 33.09
N TRP A 76 11.02 7.84 31.95
CA TRP A 76 11.92 7.46 30.83
C TRP A 76 13.39 7.83 31.11
N ASN A 77 13.61 8.52 32.23
CA ASN A 77 14.83 9.01 32.85
C ASN A 77 16.12 8.96 32.00
N ASN A 78 16.43 10.17 31.52
CA ASN A 78 17.76 10.74 31.31
C ASN A 78 18.49 10.39 30.01
N ALA A 79 17.99 10.97 28.92
CA ALA A 79 18.58 12.19 28.36
C ALA A 79 17.51 12.87 27.51
N ALA A 80 17.33 14.19 27.62
CA ALA A 80 16.66 14.92 26.55
C ALA A 80 17.57 14.80 25.33
N VAL A 81 17.21 13.90 24.41
CA VAL A 81 17.95 13.72 23.17
C VAL A 81 17.69 14.96 22.34
N HIS A 82 18.64 15.89 22.29
CA HIS A 82 18.63 16.93 21.26
C HIS A 82 19.12 16.30 19.95
N VAL A 83 18.39 15.31 19.44
CA VAL A 83 18.47 14.93 18.02
C VAL A 83 17.51 15.86 17.32
N ASP A 84 18.02 16.61 16.34
CA ASP A 84 17.18 17.46 15.50
C ASP A 84 16.03 16.60 14.95
N PRO A 85 14.78 16.93 15.29
CA PRO A 85 13.65 16.12 14.89
C PRO A 85 13.56 16.17 13.37
N PRO A 86 13.33 15.03 12.69
CA PRO A 86 12.98 15.09 11.28
C PRO A 86 11.71 15.93 11.11
N PRO A 87 11.53 16.61 9.97
CA PRO A 87 10.26 17.25 9.67
C PRO A 87 9.15 16.21 9.73
N VAL A 88 8.00 16.56 10.34
CA VAL A 88 6.88 15.64 10.50
C VAL A 88 6.34 15.24 9.12
N PRO A 89 6.45 13.97 8.71
CA PRO A 89 5.81 13.51 7.49
C PRO A 89 4.29 13.57 7.64
N ASP A 90 3.57 14.28 6.77
CA ASP A 90 2.10 14.29 6.75
C ASP A 90 1.65 13.85 5.37
N MET A 91 1.03 12.68 5.27
CA MET A 91 0.68 12.11 3.96
C MET A 91 -0.36 12.95 3.21
N HIS A 92 -1.23 13.71 3.88
CA HIS A 92 -2.18 14.61 3.19
C HIS A 92 -1.43 15.78 2.56
N ARG A 93 -0.43 16.33 3.27
CA ARG A 93 0.43 17.39 2.75
C ARG A 93 1.34 16.90 1.62
N VAL A 94 1.91 15.70 1.76
CA VAL A 94 2.68 15.03 0.70
C VAL A 94 1.84 14.93 -0.56
N LEU A 95 0.65 14.32 -0.47
CA LEU A 95 -0.24 14.11 -1.63
C LEU A 95 -0.65 15.43 -2.28
N LEU A 96 -0.99 16.44 -1.47
CA LEU A 96 -1.29 17.79 -1.98
C LEU A 96 -0.08 18.42 -2.69
N GLY A 97 1.12 18.27 -2.13
CA GLY A 97 2.36 18.71 -2.74
C GLY A 97 2.59 18.09 -4.11
N VAL A 98 2.37 16.77 -4.24
CA VAL A 98 2.49 16.05 -5.53
C VAL A 98 1.57 16.67 -6.59
N LEU A 99 0.30 16.95 -6.24
CA LEU A 99 -0.63 17.59 -7.18
C LEU A 99 -0.16 18.99 -7.60
N GLN A 100 0.39 19.75 -6.64
CA GLN A 100 0.96 21.08 -6.86
C GLN A 100 2.28 21.05 -7.65
N GLY A 101 2.82 19.87 -7.96
CA GLY A 101 4.09 19.69 -8.67
C GLY A 101 5.32 19.79 -7.79
N ARG A 102 5.14 19.65 -6.47
CA ARG A 102 6.23 19.51 -5.50
C ARG A 102 6.47 18.02 -5.29
N GLU A 103 7.62 17.52 -5.71
CA GLU A 103 7.99 16.15 -5.38
C GLU A 103 8.41 16.06 -3.91
N PRO A 104 7.96 15.04 -3.18
CA PRO A 104 8.32 14.88 -1.80
C PRO A 104 9.77 14.41 -1.67
N LEU A 105 10.44 14.91 -0.65
CA LEU A 105 11.86 14.68 -0.40
C LEU A 105 12.06 13.33 0.29
N GLY A 106 13.22 12.73 0.07
CA GLY A 106 13.67 11.60 0.89
C GLY A 106 14.11 12.08 2.28
N GLU A 107 13.98 11.22 3.28
CA GLU A 107 14.43 11.50 4.67
C GLU A 107 15.89 12.00 4.75
N ALA A 108 16.80 11.45 3.93
CA ALA A 108 18.20 11.87 3.94
C ALA A 108 18.42 13.29 3.39
N THR A 109 17.59 13.72 2.44
CA THR A 109 17.68 15.05 1.80
C THR A 109 16.98 16.15 2.58
N ALA A 110 16.18 15.78 3.58
CA ALA A 110 15.39 16.72 4.38
C ALA A 110 16.21 17.44 5.46
N THR A 111 17.24 16.78 6.01
CA THR A 111 18.07 17.31 7.11
C THR A 111 19.08 18.35 6.63
N GLU A 112 19.36 18.43 5.33
CA GLU A 112 20.44 19.25 4.75
C GLU A 112 19.96 20.52 4.03
N MET A 113 18.65 20.79 4.00
CA MET A 113 18.13 21.97 3.32
C MET A 113 17.93 23.15 4.26
N GLU A 114 18.78 24.16 4.06
CA GLU A 114 18.54 25.54 4.51
C GLU A 114 17.18 26.01 3.97
N PRO A 115 16.39 26.77 4.75
CA PRO A 115 15.09 27.26 4.33
C PRO A 115 15.26 28.25 3.18
N ASP A 116 15.04 27.80 1.94
CA ASP A 116 14.99 28.69 0.78
C ASP A 116 13.70 29.53 0.85
N GLU A 117 13.82 30.76 1.35
CA GLU A 117 12.73 31.72 1.49
C GLU A 117 12.05 32.06 0.14
N SER A 118 12.68 31.75 -0.99
CA SER A 118 12.15 32.05 -2.33
C SER A 118 11.08 31.06 -2.81
N ASN A 119 10.99 29.88 -2.20
CA ASN A 119 9.99 28.88 -2.50
C ASN A 119 9.33 28.48 -1.19
N GLY A 120 8.23 29.15 -0.80
CA GLY A 120 7.46 28.94 0.43
C GLY A 120 6.82 27.55 0.54
N GLY A 121 7.62 26.50 0.40
CA GLY A 121 7.31 25.11 0.62
C GLY A 121 7.57 24.83 2.08
N ASP A 122 6.50 24.71 2.85
CA ASP A 122 6.54 24.19 4.20
C ASP A 122 7.24 22.80 4.18
N PRO A 123 8.47 22.67 4.71
CA PRO A 123 9.17 21.37 4.73
C PRO A 123 8.47 20.39 5.68
N LEU A 124 7.60 20.89 6.57
CA LEU A 124 6.79 20.11 7.51
C LEU A 124 5.65 19.42 6.75
N GLY A 125 5.95 18.25 6.22
CA GLY A 125 4.97 17.40 5.53
C GLY A 125 5.29 17.10 4.08
N ALA A 126 6.47 17.51 3.58
CA ALA A 126 6.94 17.15 2.24
C ALA A 126 7.92 15.96 2.24
N CYS A 127 8.21 15.36 3.39
CA CYS A 127 9.16 14.25 3.49
C CYS A 127 8.45 12.90 3.49
N LEU A 128 8.95 11.93 2.71
CA LEU A 128 8.42 10.57 2.71
C LEU A 128 9.08 9.74 3.82
N PRO A 129 8.31 9.05 4.68
CA PRO A 129 8.88 8.10 5.62
C PRO A 129 9.66 6.99 4.90
N ARG A 130 10.80 6.53 5.43
CA ARG A 130 11.61 5.44 4.86
C ARG A 130 10.80 4.17 4.60
N LEU A 131 9.83 3.88 5.46
CA LEU A 131 8.97 2.71 5.29
C LEU A 131 8.07 2.81 4.05
N VAL A 132 7.61 4.02 3.72
CA VAL A 132 6.86 4.31 2.49
C VAL A 132 7.79 4.26 1.27
N GLN A 133 9.04 4.74 1.40
CA GLN A 133 10.06 4.67 0.35
C GLN A 133 10.47 3.23 0.00
N ALA A 134 10.30 2.28 0.92
CA ALA A 134 10.65 0.88 0.68
C ALA A 134 9.71 0.18 -0.32
N GLU A 135 8.55 0.78 -0.64
CA GLU A 135 7.53 0.36 -1.63
C GLU A 135 6.91 -1.04 -1.46
N ALA A 136 7.50 -1.91 -0.62
CA ALA A 136 7.06 -3.28 -0.34
C ALA A 136 6.48 -3.45 1.08
N ALA A 137 6.34 -2.36 1.84
CA ALA A 137 5.87 -2.42 3.22
C ALA A 137 4.34 -2.49 3.30
N GLU A 138 3.79 -3.70 3.44
CA GLU A 138 2.33 -3.94 3.50
C GLU A 138 1.60 -3.13 4.58
N CYS A 139 2.28 -2.81 5.69
CA CYS A 139 1.69 -2.04 6.78
C CYS A 139 1.43 -0.57 6.44
N VAL A 140 2.05 -0.04 5.37
CA VAL A 140 1.87 1.33 4.86
C VAL A 140 1.40 1.33 3.39
N GLN A 141 0.67 0.30 3.00
CA GLN A 141 0.28 0.05 1.62
C GLN A 141 -0.62 1.15 1.04
N TRP A 142 -1.50 1.77 1.84
CA TRP A 142 -2.38 2.84 1.38
C TRP A 142 -1.59 4.08 0.96
N SER A 143 -0.58 4.43 1.76
CA SER A 143 0.35 5.52 1.48
C SER A 143 1.09 5.29 0.18
N ILE A 144 1.57 4.06 -0.05
CA ILE A 144 2.28 3.67 -1.28
C ILE A 144 1.35 3.77 -2.49
N TRP A 145 0.16 3.15 -2.43
CA TRP A 145 -0.81 3.19 -3.53
C TRP A 145 -1.23 4.62 -3.89
N LEU A 146 -1.66 5.40 -2.90
CA LEU A 146 -2.14 6.76 -3.15
C LEU A 146 -1.03 7.66 -3.68
N LEU A 147 0.21 7.49 -3.22
CA LEU A 147 1.34 8.23 -3.75
C LEU A 147 1.63 7.89 -5.21
N GLN A 148 1.58 6.61 -5.58
CA GLN A 148 1.72 6.16 -6.98
C GLN A 148 0.62 6.73 -7.86
N PHE A 149 -0.63 6.70 -7.39
CA PHE A 149 -1.78 7.25 -8.12
C PHE A 149 -1.68 8.76 -8.32
N TYR A 150 -1.29 9.49 -7.27
CA TYR A 150 -1.12 10.94 -7.34
C TYR A 150 0.04 11.36 -8.25
N ARG A 151 1.15 10.62 -8.24
CA ARG A 151 2.24 10.81 -9.21
C ARG A 151 1.75 10.57 -10.64
N ARG A 152 0.91 9.56 -10.85
CA ARG A 152 0.33 9.28 -12.18
C ARG A 152 -0.58 10.40 -12.66
N LEU A 153 -1.44 10.92 -11.78
CA LEU A 153 -2.27 12.10 -12.04
C LEU A 153 -1.43 13.31 -12.43
N ARG A 154 -0.35 13.57 -11.67
CA ARG A 154 0.53 14.72 -11.93
C ARG A 154 1.30 14.61 -13.24
N ALA A 155 1.83 13.44 -13.57
CA ALA A 155 2.55 13.20 -14.82
C ALA A 155 1.74 13.57 -16.06
N GLY A 156 0.40 13.44 -15.98
CA GLY A 156 -0.52 13.87 -17.02
C GLY A 156 -0.64 15.37 -17.25
N GLY A 157 -0.46 16.17 -16.20
CA GLY A 157 -0.56 17.64 -16.28
C GLY A 157 0.74 18.33 -16.69
N ALA A 158 1.89 17.63 -16.64
CA ALA A 158 3.21 18.19 -16.91
C ALA A 158 3.73 17.92 -18.35
N GLY A 159 3.09 17.03 -19.12
CA GLY A 159 3.45 16.70 -20.49
C GLY A 159 2.28 16.86 -21.46
N ALA A 160 2.56 16.91 -22.77
CA ALA A 160 1.57 17.05 -23.85
C ALA A 160 0.57 15.86 -23.98
N GLY A 161 0.44 15.02 -22.96
CA GLY A 161 -0.50 13.91 -22.91
C GLY A 161 -1.93 14.41 -22.69
N SER A 162 -2.89 13.74 -23.33
CA SER A 162 -4.31 14.01 -23.06
C SER A 162 -4.65 13.65 -21.61
N MET A 163 -5.53 14.44 -20.99
CA MET A 163 -6.08 14.14 -19.66
C MET A 163 -6.79 12.77 -19.65
N GLN A 164 -7.36 12.36 -20.79
CA GLN A 164 -7.90 11.02 -21.01
C GLN A 164 -6.84 9.92 -20.88
N ALA A 165 -5.69 10.07 -21.54
CA ALA A 165 -4.61 9.07 -21.48
C ALA A 165 -4.02 8.94 -20.06
N THR A 166 -4.06 10.02 -19.29
CA THR A 166 -3.66 10.03 -17.88
C THR A 166 -4.64 9.24 -17.03
N ALA A 167 -5.94 9.50 -17.21
CA ALA A 167 -7.00 8.79 -16.52
C ALA A 167 -7.01 7.29 -16.87
N GLU A 168 -6.78 6.95 -18.14
CA GLU A 168 -6.72 5.54 -18.57
C GLU A 168 -5.59 4.79 -17.90
N ALA A 169 -4.41 5.41 -17.85
CA ALA A 169 -3.25 4.79 -17.24
C ALA A 169 -3.29 4.80 -15.70
N LEU A 170 -3.99 5.75 -15.07
CA LEU A 170 -4.33 5.66 -13.65
C LEU A 170 -5.25 4.47 -13.40
N THR A 171 -6.29 4.30 -14.22
CA THR A 171 -7.23 3.18 -14.10
C THR A 171 -6.51 1.85 -14.22
N ALA A 172 -5.61 1.71 -15.21
CA ALA A 172 -4.77 0.53 -15.35
C ALA A 172 -3.91 0.26 -14.11
N LEU A 173 -3.25 1.30 -13.58
CA LEU A 173 -2.42 1.19 -12.37
C LEU A 173 -3.23 0.79 -11.13
N MET A 174 -4.43 1.33 -10.96
CA MET A 174 -5.33 0.94 -9.87
C MET A 174 -5.74 -0.54 -9.97
N VAL A 175 -6.03 -1.03 -11.18
CA VAL A 175 -6.34 -2.44 -11.41
C VAL A 175 -5.14 -3.35 -11.16
N GLU A 176 -3.95 -2.97 -11.62
CA GLU A 176 -2.70 -3.71 -11.35
C GLU A 176 -2.40 -3.83 -9.85
N CYS A 177 -2.71 -2.78 -9.08
CA CYS A 177 -2.61 -2.77 -7.62
C CYS A 177 -3.73 -3.52 -6.90
N GLY A 178 -4.75 -4.00 -7.62
CA GLY A 178 -5.95 -4.60 -7.02
C GLY A 178 -6.80 -3.60 -6.23
N PHE A 179 -6.70 -2.30 -6.54
CA PHE A 179 -7.40 -1.22 -5.85
C PHE A 179 -8.72 -0.89 -6.57
N GLY A 180 -9.84 -1.32 -6.00
CA GLY A 180 -11.17 -1.19 -6.58
C GLY A 180 -11.98 0.01 -6.06
N LEU A 181 -13.27 0.04 -6.41
CA LEU A 181 -14.22 1.02 -5.88
C LEU A 181 -14.43 0.85 -4.37
N GLU A 182 -14.41 -0.38 -3.86
CA GLU A 182 -14.54 -0.66 -2.43
C GLU A 182 -13.37 -0.05 -1.63
N GLU A 183 -12.14 -0.21 -2.11
CA GLU A 183 -10.97 0.46 -1.51
C GLU A 183 -11.08 1.98 -1.63
N LEU A 184 -11.49 2.49 -2.80
CA LEU A 184 -11.65 3.92 -3.04
C LEU A 184 -12.72 4.57 -2.15
N ASP A 185 -13.77 3.84 -1.77
CA ASP A 185 -14.81 4.31 -0.84
C ASP A 185 -14.30 4.45 0.61
N ARG A 186 -13.19 3.79 0.96
CA ARG A 186 -12.55 3.90 2.28
C ARG A 186 -11.58 5.06 2.36
N VAL A 187 -11.13 5.61 1.23
CA VAL A 187 -10.24 6.77 1.20
C VAL A 187 -11.00 8.03 1.64
N PRO A 188 -10.44 8.90 2.50
CA PRO A 188 -11.06 10.17 2.85
C PRO A 188 -11.45 10.98 1.60
N CYS A 189 -12.65 11.57 1.60
CA CYS A 189 -13.25 12.13 0.38
C CYS A 189 -12.36 13.16 -0.34
N GLY A 190 -11.64 14.01 0.40
CA GLY A 190 -10.71 14.99 -0.16
C GLY A 190 -9.51 14.35 -0.87
N VAL A 191 -9.08 13.17 -0.42
CA VAL A 191 -8.00 12.39 -1.04
C VAL A 191 -8.53 11.54 -2.20
N ALA A 192 -9.77 11.05 -2.12
CA ALA A 192 -10.39 10.26 -3.18
C ALA A 192 -10.82 11.11 -4.39
N LEU A 193 -11.14 12.40 -4.20
CA LEU A 193 -11.75 13.26 -5.21
C LEU A 193 -10.95 13.32 -6.53
N PRO A 194 -9.62 13.56 -6.55
CA PRO A 194 -8.87 13.59 -7.80
C PRO A 194 -8.87 12.26 -8.56
N LEU A 195 -8.89 11.14 -7.82
CA LEU A 195 -8.95 9.80 -8.41
C LEU A 195 -10.31 9.55 -9.05
N ARG A 196 -11.40 9.92 -8.35
CA ARG A 196 -12.77 9.78 -8.87
C ARG A 196 -13.01 10.63 -10.11
N GLU A 197 -12.46 11.85 -10.15
CA GLU A 197 -12.55 12.70 -11.33
C GLU A 197 -11.91 12.04 -12.55
N ALA A 198 -10.70 11.48 -12.40
CA ALA A 198 -10.04 10.75 -13.47
C ALA A 198 -10.85 9.52 -13.92
N LEU A 199 -11.37 8.71 -12.99
CA LEU A 199 -12.24 7.58 -13.35
C LEU A 199 -13.51 8.03 -14.09
N ALA A 200 -14.12 9.15 -13.67
CA ALA A 200 -15.30 9.71 -14.32
C ALA A 200 -15.02 10.14 -15.77
N MET A 201 -13.83 10.67 -16.04
CA MET A 201 -13.41 11.00 -17.42
C MET A 201 -13.32 9.76 -18.31
N CYS A 202 -12.76 8.66 -17.80
CA CYS A 202 -12.68 7.40 -18.54
C CYS A 202 -14.06 6.80 -18.84
N ARG A 203 -15.07 7.08 -18.02
CA ARG A 203 -16.41 6.47 -18.14
C ARG A 203 -17.10 6.76 -19.46
N ALA A 204 -16.87 7.94 -20.03
CA ALA A 204 -17.50 8.38 -21.27
C ALA A 204 -17.00 7.59 -22.50
N ALA A 205 -15.70 7.25 -22.51
CA ALA A 205 -15.05 6.56 -23.62
C ALA A 205 -13.91 5.66 -23.11
N PRO A 206 -14.22 4.54 -22.44
CA PRO A 206 -13.19 3.62 -21.97
C PRO A 206 -12.56 2.86 -23.17
N PRO A 207 -11.25 2.53 -23.12
CA PRO A 207 -10.58 1.71 -24.11
C PRO A 207 -11.23 0.33 -24.31
N SER A 208 -11.27 -0.14 -25.57
CA SER A 208 -11.97 -1.39 -25.94
C SER A 208 -11.25 -2.69 -25.56
N GLY A 209 -10.00 -2.62 -25.06
CA GLY A 209 -9.19 -3.78 -24.69
C GLY A 209 -8.95 -3.92 -23.19
N TRP A 210 -9.79 -3.30 -22.38
CA TRP A 210 -9.64 -3.32 -20.92
C TRP A 210 -10.07 -4.64 -20.30
N PRO A 211 -9.40 -5.09 -19.22
CA PRO A 211 -9.87 -6.23 -18.45
C PRO A 211 -11.22 -5.89 -17.78
N PRO A 212 -12.06 -6.89 -17.48
CA PRO A 212 -13.35 -6.69 -16.83
C PRO A 212 -13.26 -5.83 -15.55
N ALA A 213 -12.18 -5.99 -14.78
CA ALA A 213 -11.93 -5.22 -13.56
C ALA A 213 -11.83 -3.70 -13.80
N ALA A 214 -11.24 -3.26 -14.92
CA ALA A 214 -11.11 -1.84 -15.25
C ALA A 214 -12.47 -1.22 -15.62
N PHE A 215 -13.32 -1.96 -16.33
CA PHE A 215 -14.68 -1.52 -16.64
C PHE A 215 -15.54 -1.40 -15.37
N THR A 216 -15.43 -2.36 -14.45
CA THR A 216 -16.08 -2.28 -13.13
C THR A 216 -15.59 -1.06 -12.35
N LEU A 217 -14.27 -0.82 -12.30
CA LEU A 217 -13.69 0.32 -11.57
C LEU A 217 -14.22 1.67 -12.06
N VAL A 218 -14.51 1.80 -13.35
CA VAL A 218 -15.04 3.03 -13.96
C VAL A 218 -16.58 3.12 -13.88
N GLY A 219 -17.25 2.09 -13.34
CA GLY A 219 -18.72 2.04 -13.23
C GLY A 219 -19.42 1.79 -14.57
N ARG A 220 -18.84 0.88 -15.36
CA ARG A 220 -19.36 0.33 -16.62
C ARG A 220 -19.50 -1.19 -16.54
N GLU A 221 -20.39 -1.64 -15.66
CA GLU A 221 -20.67 -3.06 -15.42
C GLU A 221 -21.20 -3.77 -16.68
N ASP A 222 -21.85 -3.02 -17.57
CA ASP A 222 -22.29 -3.49 -18.89
C ASP A 222 -21.14 -3.96 -19.77
N LEU A 223 -20.05 -3.19 -19.82
CA LEU A 223 -18.84 -3.53 -20.57
C LEU A 223 -18.03 -4.62 -19.87
N ALA A 224 -18.01 -4.62 -18.53
CA ALA A 224 -17.35 -5.66 -17.75
C ALA A 224 -17.96 -7.04 -18.04
N ALA A 225 -19.30 -7.14 -18.07
CA ALA A 225 -20.01 -8.37 -18.39
C ALA A 225 -19.76 -8.85 -19.82
N ALA A 226 -19.73 -7.92 -20.78
CA ALA A 226 -19.43 -8.24 -22.18
C ALA A 226 -17.99 -8.72 -22.37
N ALA A 227 -17.02 -8.09 -21.71
CA ALA A 227 -15.61 -8.48 -21.75
C ALA A 227 -15.39 -9.86 -21.12
N ALA A 228 -15.98 -10.13 -19.96
CA ALA A 228 -15.90 -11.45 -19.31
C ALA A 228 -16.51 -12.57 -20.17
N ALA A 229 -17.65 -12.31 -20.80
CA ALA A 229 -18.28 -13.27 -21.70
C ALA A 229 -17.43 -13.55 -22.96
N ALA A 230 -16.68 -12.55 -23.45
CA ALA A 230 -15.75 -12.74 -24.56
C ALA A 230 -14.54 -13.60 -24.14
N GLU A 231 -14.00 -13.39 -22.94
CA GLU A 231 -12.91 -14.21 -22.38
C GLU A 231 -13.34 -15.69 -22.21
N ASP A 232 -14.57 -15.94 -21.72
CA ASP A 232 -15.12 -17.28 -21.55
C ASP A 232 -15.39 -18.01 -22.89
N ALA A 233 -15.70 -17.26 -23.95
CA ALA A 233 -15.92 -17.81 -25.29
C ALA A 233 -14.61 -18.21 -26.00
N GLU A 234 -13.49 -17.55 -25.67
CA GLU A 234 -12.16 -17.79 -26.23
C GLU A 234 -11.43 -18.97 -25.53
N ALA A 235 -11.88 -19.40 -24.35
CA ALA A 235 -11.29 -20.52 -23.62
C ALA A 235 -11.44 -21.85 -24.40
N PRO A 236 -10.36 -22.64 -24.60
CA PRO A 236 -10.41 -23.83 -25.44
C PRO A 236 -11.29 -24.89 -24.78
N ARG A 237 -12.44 -25.16 -25.41
CA ARG A 237 -13.25 -26.35 -25.12
C ARG A 237 -12.38 -27.58 -25.42
N GLY A 238 -11.80 -28.17 -24.38
CA GLY A 238 -11.08 -29.43 -24.47
C GLY A 238 -11.96 -30.48 -25.15
N GLN A 239 -11.41 -31.12 -26.18
CA GLN A 239 -11.97 -32.27 -26.86
C GLN A 239 -12.33 -33.34 -25.82
N ALA A 240 -13.62 -33.53 -25.59
CA ALA A 240 -14.14 -34.80 -25.11
C ALA A 240 -14.24 -35.70 -26.34
N ASP A 241 -13.15 -36.40 -26.66
CA ASP A 241 -13.19 -37.49 -27.63
C ASP A 241 -13.52 -38.79 -26.87
N ASP A 242 -14.48 -39.49 -27.46
CA ASP A 242 -15.34 -40.49 -26.87
C ASP A 242 -14.65 -41.82 -26.47
N GLU A 243 -15.22 -42.45 -25.44
CA GLU A 243 -15.05 -43.87 -25.17
C GLU A 243 -15.57 -44.70 -26.36
N GLU A 244 -14.69 -45.37 -27.11
CA GLU A 244 -15.08 -46.48 -27.99
C GLU A 244 -14.42 -47.79 -27.55
N HIS A 245 -15.29 -48.74 -27.18
CA HIS A 245 -14.99 -50.11 -26.83
C HIS A 245 -14.34 -50.88 -27.99
N GLN A 246 -13.27 -51.64 -27.71
CA GLN A 246 -13.05 -52.89 -28.43
C GLN A 246 -12.33 -53.95 -27.58
N GLU A 247 -13.10 -54.97 -27.20
CA GLU A 247 -12.61 -56.28 -26.74
C GLU A 247 -11.92 -57.01 -27.89
N THR A 248 -10.68 -57.46 -27.68
CA THR A 248 -10.12 -58.79 -28.03
C THR A 248 -8.76 -58.84 -27.30
N GLY A 249 -8.24 -59.90 -26.70
CA GLY A 249 -8.50 -61.32 -26.74
C GLY A 249 -7.15 -62.04 -26.57
N ARG A 250 -6.86 -62.49 -25.35
CA ARG A 250 -5.93 -63.59 -24.96
C ARG A 250 -4.44 -63.54 -25.36
N GLY A 251 -3.59 -63.61 -24.33
CA GLY A 251 -2.24 -64.17 -24.44
C GLY A 251 -1.34 -63.87 -23.24
N SER A 252 -1.03 -64.88 -22.43
CA SER A 252 0.00 -64.90 -21.37
C SER A 252 0.69 -66.28 -21.45
N PRO A 253 1.80 -66.54 -20.75
CA PRO A 253 3.06 -65.80 -20.50
C PRO A 253 4.23 -66.77 -20.91
N PRO A 254 5.42 -66.95 -20.25
CA PRO A 254 6.15 -66.20 -19.20
C PRO A 254 7.69 -66.04 -19.46
N GLY A 255 8.40 -65.33 -18.56
CA GLY A 255 9.83 -65.63 -18.32
C GLY A 255 10.72 -64.50 -17.80
N ALA A 256 11.21 -64.68 -16.56
CA ALA A 256 12.53 -64.31 -16.03
C ALA A 256 12.90 -62.83 -15.71
N ALA A 257 13.26 -62.63 -14.43
CA ALA A 257 14.06 -61.54 -13.84
C ALA A 257 15.58 -61.68 -14.23
N PRO A 258 16.57 -60.86 -13.80
CA PRO A 258 16.58 -59.92 -12.66
C PRO A 258 17.50 -58.65 -12.71
N HIS A 259 17.47 -57.87 -11.61
CA HIS A 259 18.53 -57.06 -10.94
C HIS A 259 19.30 -55.89 -11.62
N ARG A 260 19.11 -54.67 -11.08
CA ARG A 260 20.10 -53.69 -10.48
C ARG A 260 19.61 -52.24 -10.68
N GLU A 261 19.27 -51.47 -9.65
CA GLU A 261 20.11 -50.76 -8.64
C GLU A 261 20.53 -49.33 -9.07
N ALA A 262 20.33 -48.37 -8.14
CA ALA A 262 20.78 -46.96 -8.13
C ALA A 262 19.87 -45.95 -8.90
N ALA A 263 19.58 -44.72 -8.45
CA ALA A 263 20.08 -43.89 -7.36
C ALA A 263 19.09 -42.74 -7.04
N GLN A 264 19.13 -42.25 -5.78
CA GLN A 264 19.00 -40.84 -5.34
C GLN A 264 17.71 -40.08 -5.75
N ARG A 265 16.68 -40.04 -4.89
CA ARG A 265 16.44 -39.06 -3.79
C ARG A 265 16.63 -37.57 -4.14
N ALA A 266 15.48 -36.97 -4.43
CA ALA A 266 14.93 -35.73 -3.85
C ALA A 266 15.59 -34.39 -4.20
N VAL A 267 15.10 -33.77 -5.28
CA VAL A 267 15.00 -32.31 -5.40
C VAL A 267 13.52 -31.97 -5.24
N GLY A 268 13.15 -31.44 -4.08
CA GLY A 268 11.81 -30.93 -3.80
C GLY A 268 11.64 -29.56 -4.45
N GLY A 269 10.82 -29.50 -5.51
CA GLY A 269 10.30 -28.25 -6.05
C GLY A 269 9.25 -27.67 -5.11
N ILE A 270 9.45 -26.42 -4.71
CA ILE A 270 8.46 -25.62 -3.97
C ILE A 270 7.45 -25.11 -4.99
N GLY A 271 6.34 -25.84 -5.11
CA GLY A 271 5.10 -25.36 -5.73
C GLY A 271 4.17 -24.84 -4.64
N GLY A 272 3.75 -23.58 -4.78
CA GLY A 272 2.81 -22.93 -3.89
C GLY A 272 1.43 -23.60 -3.90
N ARG A 273 0.74 -23.50 -2.76
CA ARG A 273 -0.72 -23.62 -2.68
C ARG A 273 -1.24 -22.59 -1.70
N HIS A 274 -1.97 -21.62 -2.24
CA HIS A 274 -2.89 -20.77 -1.51
C HIS A 274 -3.97 -21.67 -0.88
N THR A 275 -4.20 -21.50 0.42
CA THR A 275 -5.36 -22.09 1.10
C THR A 275 -6.41 -21.02 1.26
N ALA A 276 -7.59 -21.30 0.71
CA ALA A 276 -8.81 -20.53 0.89
C ALA A 276 -9.28 -20.66 2.35
N ALA A 277 -9.49 -19.54 3.03
CA ALA A 277 -10.13 -19.50 4.34
C ALA A 277 -11.62 -19.17 4.18
N SER A 278 -12.42 -20.09 4.72
CA SER A 278 -13.87 -20.17 4.68
C SER A 278 -14.54 -19.05 5.49
N ARG A 279 -15.60 -18.46 4.93
CA ARG A 279 -16.48 -17.49 5.59
C ARG A 279 -17.43 -18.22 6.54
N SER A 280 -17.45 -17.83 7.82
CA SER A 280 -18.52 -18.18 8.75
C SER A 280 -19.45 -16.98 8.94
N CYS A 281 -20.73 -17.20 8.64
CA CYS A 281 -21.84 -16.28 8.82
C CYS A 281 -22.32 -16.36 10.27
N VAL A 282 -22.43 -15.23 10.97
CA VAL A 282 -23.10 -15.13 12.26
C VAL A 282 -24.37 -14.29 12.07
N THR A 283 -25.52 -14.94 12.23
CA THR A 283 -26.84 -14.32 12.28
C THR A 283 -27.09 -13.78 13.68
N TYR A 284 -27.51 -12.51 13.77
CA TYR A 284 -28.04 -11.92 15.00
C TYR A 284 -29.55 -12.20 15.10
N THR A 285 -29.98 -12.64 16.27
CA THR A 285 -31.36 -12.56 16.80
C THR A 285 -31.35 -11.65 18.01
#